data_AF-A0A953AC22-F1
#
_entry.id   AF-A0A953AC22-F1
#
_cell.length_a   1.000
_cell.length_b   1.000
_cell.length_c   1.000
_cell.angle_alpha   90.00
_cell.angle_beta   90.00
_cell.angle_gamma   90.00
#
_symmetry.space_group_name_H-M   'P 1'
#
loop_
_entity.id
_entity.type
_entity.pdbx_description
1 polymer ?
#
loop_
_entity_poly.entity_id
_entity_poly.type
_entity_poly.pdbx_seq_one_letter_code
_entity_poly.pdbx_strand_id
1 'polypeptide(L)'
;MSIGIFFSVVTIGLATALPPALSSGLTAAGVPAAVAEKIAHLPPTSALFAAFLGYNPMATLLPASVLQHIAPAQRAHLLGKMFFPNLIASPFMVGLRSVFYLSLVLCLVAALASLLRGRRYIHDIEAGSALASEAVQSVPLPGEKGMRQ
;
A
#
# COMPACT_ATOMS: atom_id res chain seq x y z
N MET A 1 1.34 -10.33 10.00
CA MET A 1 2.19 -9.12 10.02
C MET A 1 2.84 -8.95 8.66
N SER A 2 2.37 -8.00 7.83
CA SER A 2 2.98 -7.72 6.50
C SER A 2 2.57 -6.36 5.90
N ILE A 3 1.36 -5.86 6.24
CA ILE A 3 0.85 -4.58 5.72
C ILE A 3 1.75 -3.37 6.03
N GLY A 4 2.40 -3.34 7.20
CA GLY A 4 3.29 -2.24 7.58
C GLY A 4 4.55 -2.13 6.71
N ILE A 5 5.13 -3.26 6.30
CA ILE A 5 6.31 -3.28 5.43
C ILE A 5 5.92 -2.83 4.01
N PHE A 6 4.80 -3.35 3.48
CA PHE A 6 4.26 -2.93 2.20
C PHE A 6 4.04 -1.41 2.18
N PHE A 7 3.30 -0.90 3.16
CA PHE A 7 2.99 0.52 3.28
C PHE A 7 4.25 1.38 3.42
N SER A 8 5.25 0.92 4.17
CA SER A 8 6.53 1.64 4.33
C SER A 8 7.26 1.78 3.00
N VAL A 9 7.39 0.69 2.23
CA VAL A 9 8.07 0.70 0.93
C VAL A 9 7.32 1.55 -0.09
N VAL A 10 5.98 1.49 -0.13
CA VAL A 10 5.17 2.39 -0.96
C VAL A 10 5.40 3.84 -0.56
N THR A 11 5.37 4.15 0.74
CA THR A 11 5.56 5.52 1.26
C THR A 11 6.92 6.07 0.88
N ILE A 12 7.98 5.26 0.96
CA ILE A 12 9.33 5.63 0.52
C ILE A 12 9.36 5.90 -0.98
N GLY A 13 8.82 5.00 -1.80
CA GLY A 13 8.76 5.20 -3.26
C GLY A 13 7.95 6.43 -3.66
N LEU A 14 6.91 6.76 -2.88
CA LEU A 14 6.13 7.97 -3.07
C LEU A 14 6.90 9.22 -2.60
N ALA A 15 7.59 9.16 -1.46
CA ALA A 15 8.39 10.26 -0.93
C ALA A 15 9.50 10.73 -1.88
N THR A 16 10.03 9.83 -2.73
CA THR A 16 11.04 10.17 -3.72
C THR A 16 10.45 10.72 -5.02
N ALA A 17 9.31 10.18 -5.47
CA ALA A 17 8.73 10.53 -6.77
C ALA A 17 7.67 11.65 -6.70
N LEU A 18 7.05 11.87 -5.55
CA LEU A 18 5.95 12.81 -5.36
C LEU A 18 6.39 14.28 -5.39
N PRO A 19 7.46 14.71 -4.68
CA PRO A 19 7.87 16.11 -4.70
C PRO A 19 8.14 16.68 -6.11
N PRO A 20 8.94 16.00 -6.98
CA PRO A 20 9.17 16.52 -8.33
C PRO A 20 7.90 16.52 -9.19
N ALA A 21 7.01 15.53 -9.03
CA ALA A 21 5.73 15.49 -9.75
C ALA A 21 4.78 16.63 -9.32
N LEU A 22 4.75 16.95 -8.02
CA LEU A 22 3.97 18.08 -7.49
C LEU A 22 4.52 19.41 -7.99
N SER A 23 5.83 19.63 -7.89
CA SER A 23 6.44 20.89 -8.30
C SER A 23 6.26 21.13 -9.81
N SER A 24 6.52 20.14 -10.66
CA SER A 24 6.35 20.26 -12.11
C SER A 24 4.88 20.41 -12.51
N GLY A 25 3.99 19.64 -11.89
CA GLY A 25 2.57 19.65 -12.23
C GLY A 25 1.86 20.95 -11.82
N LEU A 26 2.22 21.51 -10.67
CA LEU A 26 1.69 22.78 -10.19
C LEU A 26 2.24 23.97 -10.99
N THR A 27 3.54 23.97 -11.29
CA THR A 27 4.14 25.03 -12.11
C THR A 27 3.59 25.03 -13.54
N ALA A 28 3.39 23.85 -14.14
CA ALA A 28 2.71 23.73 -15.44
C ALA A 28 1.27 24.23 -15.42
N ALA A 29 0.60 24.17 -14.27
CA ALA A 29 -0.75 24.70 -14.06
C ALA A 29 -0.79 26.21 -13.70
N GLY A 30 0.37 26.89 -13.69
CA GLY A 30 0.47 28.33 -13.46
C GLY A 30 0.73 28.74 -12.01
N VAL A 31 1.00 27.78 -11.10
CA VAL A 31 1.39 28.08 -9.72
C VAL A 31 2.85 28.55 -9.68
N PRO A 32 3.18 29.65 -8.97
CA PRO A 32 4.56 30.09 -8.80
C PRO A 32 5.46 28.99 -8.21
N ALA A 33 6.68 28.85 -8.72
CA ALA A 33 7.61 27.79 -8.32
C ALA A 33 7.84 27.71 -6.80
N ALA A 34 8.00 28.86 -6.13
CA ALA A 34 8.20 28.91 -4.68
C ALA A 34 7.01 28.34 -3.87
N VAL A 35 5.79 28.45 -4.39
CA VAL A 35 4.58 27.90 -3.75
C VAL A 35 4.46 26.41 -4.09
N ALA A 36 4.71 26.05 -5.35
CA ALA A 36 4.71 24.66 -5.80
C ALA A 36 5.72 23.79 -5.02
N GLU A 37 6.91 24.33 -4.74
CA GLU A 37 7.95 23.65 -3.96
C GLU A 37 7.53 23.46 -2.50
N LYS A 38 6.91 24.46 -1.86
CA LYS A 38 6.34 24.28 -0.51
C LYS A 38 5.30 23.17 -0.45
N ILE A 39 4.44 23.08 -1.46
CA ILE A 39 3.41 22.03 -1.58
C ILE A 39 4.05 20.67 -1.89
N ALA A 40 5.16 20.63 -2.62
CA ALA A 40 5.87 19.40 -2.95
C ALA A 40 6.39 18.64 -1.72
N HIS A 41 6.62 19.32 -0.59
CA HIS A 41 7.08 18.71 0.67
C HIS A 41 5.95 18.13 1.54
N LEU A 42 4.73 18.02 1.03
CA LEU A 42 3.63 17.40 1.77
C LEU A 42 3.92 15.93 2.11
N PRO A 43 3.48 15.45 3.29
CA PRO A 43 3.58 14.04 3.63
C PRO A 43 2.90 13.17 2.54
N PRO A 44 3.60 12.18 1.96
CA PRO A 44 3.06 11.37 0.87
C PRO A 44 1.77 10.63 1.27
N THR A 45 1.69 10.23 2.53
CA THR A 45 0.52 9.59 3.13
C THR A 45 -0.72 10.50 3.15
N SER A 46 -0.57 11.78 3.48
CA SER A 46 -1.72 12.69 3.51
C SER A 46 -2.23 12.96 2.08
N ALA A 47 -1.31 13.03 1.11
CA ALA A 47 -1.66 13.15 -0.30
C ALA A 47 -2.47 11.94 -0.82
N LEU A 48 -2.06 10.72 -0.47
CA LEU A 48 -2.80 9.51 -0.83
C LEU A 48 -4.19 9.47 -0.22
N PHE A 49 -4.31 9.77 1.08
CA PHE A 49 -5.62 9.77 1.74
C PHE A 49 -6.55 10.83 1.16
N ALA A 50 -6.06 12.04 0.86
CA ALA A 50 -6.87 13.06 0.20
C ALA A 50 -7.44 12.56 -1.14
N ALA A 51 -6.60 11.91 -1.95
CA ALA A 51 -7.03 11.37 -3.24
C ALA A 51 -7.99 10.18 -3.10
N PHE A 52 -7.77 9.27 -2.15
CA PHE A 52 -8.67 8.13 -1.90
C PHE A 52 -10.01 8.55 -1.29
N LEU A 53 -10.04 9.63 -0.52
CA LEU A 53 -11.29 10.25 -0.05
C LEU A 53 -11.97 11.08 -1.15
N GLY A 54 -11.31 11.31 -2.28
CA GLY A 54 -11.86 12.07 -3.41
C GLY A 54 -11.89 13.58 -3.22
N TYR A 55 -11.17 14.11 -2.22
CA TYR A 55 -11.07 15.55 -1.98
C TYR A 55 -9.82 16.13 -2.66
N ASN A 56 -9.93 17.39 -3.08
CA ASN A 56 -8.79 18.12 -3.63
C ASN A 56 -8.20 19.06 -2.55
N PRO A 57 -6.97 18.80 -2.05
CA PRO A 57 -6.37 19.62 -1.02
C PRO A 57 -5.88 20.98 -1.55
N MET A 58 -5.84 21.19 -2.87
CA MET A 58 -5.32 22.42 -3.48
C MET A 58 -6.07 23.67 -3.04
N ALA A 59 -7.36 23.56 -2.71
CA ALA A 59 -8.14 24.68 -2.18
C ALA A 59 -7.60 25.21 -0.84
N THR A 60 -7.06 24.31 0.00
CA THR A 60 -6.49 24.66 1.31
C THR A 60 -4.99 24.96 1.23
N LEU A 61 -4.29 24.32 0.29
CA LEU A 61 -2.84 24.45 0.14
C LEU A 61 -2.41 25.71 -0.64
N LEU A 62 -3.23 26.17 -1.59
CA LEU A 62 -2.91 27.34 -2.40
C LEU A 62 -3.36 28.62 -1.70
N PRO A 63 -2.47 29.62 -1.51
CA PRO A 63 -2.86 30.92 -1.01
C PRO A 63 -3.88 31.61 -1.93
N ALA A 64 -4.83 32.35 -1.35
CA ALA A 64 -5.85 33.09 -2.10
C ALA A 64 -5.23 34.08 -3.10
N SER A 65 -4.09 34.69 -2.76
CA SER A 65 -3.34 35.56 -3.67
C SER A 65 -2.92 34.82 -4.94
N VAL A 66 -2.37 33.61 -4.83
CA VAL A 66 -1.97 32.80 -5.99
C VAL A 66 -3.18 32.45 -6.86
N LEU A 67 -4.27 32.03 -6.23
CA LEU A 67 -5.50 31.69 -6.95
C LEU A 67 -6.03 32.90 -7.74
N GLN A 68 -5.97 34.11 -7.20
CA GLN A 68 -6.43 35.32 -7.90
C GLN A 68 -5.58 35.70 -9.11
N HIS A 69 -4.27 35.40 -9.10
CA HIS A 69 -3.36 35.71 -10.21
C HIS A 69 -3.41 34.70 -11.38
N ILE A 70 -3.95 33.50 -11.15
CA ILE A 70 -4.07 32.45 -12.17
C ILE A 70 -5.34 32.68 -13.00
N ALA A 71 -5.29 32.38 -14.30
CA ALA A 71 -6.45 32.48 -15.18
C ALA A 71 -7.65 31.61 -14.68
N PRO A 72 -8.91 32.05 -14.88
CA PRO A 72 -10.08 31.35 -14.34
C PRO A 72 -10.22 29.89 -14.78
N ALA A 73 -9.85 29.57 -16.03
CA ALA A 73 -9.90 28.21 -16.56
C ALA A 73 -8.89 27.28 -15.84
N GLN A 74 -7.65 27.73 -15.66
CA GLN A 74 -6.62 27.01 -14.91
C GLN A 74 -7.01 26.84 -13.45
N ARG A 75 -7.62 27.85 -12.83
CA ARG A 75 -8.13 27.76 -11.46
C ARG A 75 -9.21 26.67 -11.33
N ALA A 76 -10.15 26.62 -12.27
CA ALA A 76 -11.19 25.58 -12.29
C ALA A 76 -10.58 24.17 -12.46
N HIS A 77 -9.53 24.05 -13.27
CA HIS A 77 -8.78 22.80 -13.43
C HIS A 77 -8.04 22.40 -12.13
N LEU A 78 -7.27 23.32 -11.54
CA LEU A 78 -6.51 23.12 -10.30
C LEU A 78 -7.38 22.72 -9.11
N LEU A 79 -8.57 23.31 -9.01
CA LEU A 79 -9.54 23.04 -7.94
C LEU A 79 -10.49 21.87 -8.27
N GLY A 80 -10.44 21.36 -9.51
CA GLY A 80 -11.24 20.22 -9.94
C GLY A 80 -10.80 18.91 -9.27
N LYS A 81 -11.68 17.91 -9.26
CA LYS A 81 -11.41 16.62 -8.59
C LYS A 81 -10.41 15.72 -9.31
N MET A 82 -10.06 16.01 -10.56
CA MET A 82 -9.19 15.15 -11.37
C MET A 82 -7.73 15.58 -11.37
N PHE A 83 -7.43 16.87 -11.20
CA PHE A 83 -6.06 17.38 -11.29
C PHE A 83 -5.14 16.69 -10.27
N PHE A 84 -5.54 16.70 -9.00
CA PHE A 84 -4.71 16.17 -7.92
C PHE A 84 -4.52 14.64 -8.01
N PRO A 85 -5.56 13.81 -8.18
CA PRO A 85 -5.37 12.36 -8.39
C PRO A 85 -4.48 12.04 -9.59
N ASN A 86 -4.62 12.75 -10.71
CA ASN A 86 -3.76 12.55 -11.88
C ASN A 86 -2.30 12.91 -11.59
N LEU A 87 -2.07 13.95 -10.79
CA LEU A 87 -0.73 14.36 -10.39
C LEU A 87 0.01 13.27 -9.60
N ILE A 88 -0.71 12.60 -8.69
CA ILE A 88 -0.13 11.61 -7.79
C ILE A 88 -0.13 10.18 -8.36
N ALA A 89 -0.84 9.94 -9.47
CA ALA A 89 -0.97 8.61 -10.06
C ALA A 89 0.40 8.03 -10.49
N SER A 90 1.22 8.84 -11.17
CA SER A 90 2.57 8.44 -11.58
C SER A 90 3.48 8.05 -10.40
N PRO A 91 3.67 8.90 -9.36
CA PRO A 91 4.51 8.53 -8.23
C PRO A 91 3.91 7.38 -7.40
N PHE A 92 2.58 7.23 -7.34
CA PHE A 92 1.96 6.05 -6.74
C PHE A 92 2.34 4.76 -7.45
N MET A 93 2.35 4.76 -8.79
CA MET A 93 2.81 3.62 -9.58
C MET A 93 4.29 3.29 -9.34
N VAL A 94 5.14 4.29 -9.10
CA VAL A 94 6.53 4.06 -8.68
C VAL A 94 6.57 3.31 -7.34
N GLY A 95 5.78 3.75 -6.35
CA GLY A 95 5.66 3.06 -5.07
C GLY A 95 5.21 1.60 -5.20
N LEU A 96 4.18 1.34 -6.02
CA LEU A 96 3.68 -0.02 -6.26
C LEU A 96 4.73 -0.92 -6.95
N ARG A 97 5.42 -0.41 -7.97
CA ARG A 97 6.49 -1.15 -8.65
C ARG A 97 7.60 -1.55 -7.68
N SER A 98 8.01 -0.64 -6.79
CA SER A 98 9.01 -0.92 -5.77
C SER A 98 8.64 -2.11 -4.88
N VAL A 99 7.38 -2.22 -4.47
CA VAL A 99 6.95 -3.37 -3.65
C VAL A 99 6.89 -4.67 -4.45
N PHE A 100 6.47 -4.61 -5.73
CA PHE A 100 6.50 -5.79 -6.58
C PHE A 100 7.93 -6.30 -6.78
N TYR A 101 8.90 -5.40 -7.01
CA TYR A 101 10.31 -5.79 -7.10
C TYR A 101 10.83 -6.38 -5.80
N LEU A 102 10.51 -5.78 -4.65
CA LEU A 102 10.89 -6.32 -3.35
C LEU A 102 10.31 -7.73 -3.14
N SER A 103 9.03 -7.92 -3.44
CA SER A 103 8.36 -9.21 -3.34
C SER A 103 9.00 -10.26 -4.24
N LEU A 104 9.34 -9.89 -5.47
CA LEU A 104 10.06 -10.76 -6.40
C LEU A 104 11.41 -11.18 -5.83
N VAL A 105 12.20 -10.25 -5.29
CA VAL A 105 13.49 -10.56 -4.65
C VAL A 105 13.31 -11.52 -3.47
N LEU A 106 12.32 -11.27 -2.61
CA LEU A 106 12.03 -12.15 -1.47
C LEU A 106 11.59 -13.55 -1.91
N CYS A 107 10.76 -13.65 -2.95
CA CYS A 107 10.36 -14.93 -3.54
C CYS A 107 11.56 -15.69 -4.10
N LEU A 108 12.49 -15.01 -4.79
CA LEU A 108 13.71 -15.64 -5.29
C LEU A 108 14.60 -16.13 -4.14
N VAL A 109 14.78 -15.33 -3.09
CA VAL A 109 15.53 -15.73 -1.90
C VAL A 109 14.89 -16.94 -1.21
N ALA A 110 13.57 -16.95 -1.06
CA ALA A 110 12.83 -18.08 -0.49
C ALA A 110 12.92 -19.33 -1.36
N ALA A 111 12.83 -19.20 -2.69
CA ALA A 111 12.97 -20.30 -3.63
C ALA A 111 14.38 -20.90 -3.57
N LEU A 112 15.42 -20.05 -3.58
CA LEU A 112 16.81 -20.48 -3.43
C LEU A 112 17.04 -21.17 -2.08
N ALA A 113 16.52 -20.62 -0.98
CA ALA A 113 16.59 -21.24 0.33
C ALA A 113 15.86 -22.60 0.36
N SER A 114 14.70 -22.71 -0.30
CA SER A 114 13.92 -23.94 -0.43
C SER A 114 14.66 -25.01 -1.22
N LEU A 115 15.32 -24.64 -2.32
CA LEU A 115 16.16 -25.54 -3.12
C LEU A 115 17.39 -26.01 -2.33
N LEU A 116 18.08 -25.09 -1.66
CA LEU A 116 19.28 -25.38 -0.85
C LEU A 116 18.95 -26.18 0.42
N ARG A 117 17.71 -26.08 0.95
CA ARG A 117 17.27 -26.87 2.10
C ARG A 117 17.34 -28.37 1.82
N GLY A 118 17.21 -28.79 0.56
CA GLY A 118 17.21 -30.19 0.15
C GLY A 118 16.00 -30.97 0.69
N ARG A 119 15.70 -32.13 0.10
CA ARG A 119 14.57 -33.01 0.46
C ARG A 119 14.75 -33.67 1.84
N ARG A 120 14.79 -32.91 2.94
CA ARG A 120 14.68 -33.51 4.28
C ARG A 120 13.23 -33.90 4.55
N TYR A 121 12.82 -34.99 3.92
CA TYR A 121 11.58 -35.72 4.20
C TYR A 121 11.82 -36.48 5.51
N ILE A 122 11.47 -35.87 6.63
CA ILE A 122 11.48 -36.57 7.92
C ILE A 122 10.26 -37.51 7.91
N HIS A 123 10.48 -38.80 7.66
CA HIS A 123 9.48 -39.87 7.73
C HIS A 123 9.05 -40.21 9.17
N ASP A 124 8.99 -39.24 10.08
CA ASP A 124 8.78 -39.50 11.52
C ASP A 124 7.57 -38.78 12.14
N ILE A 125 6.78 -38.02 11.36
CA ILE A 125 5.57 -37.37 11.89
C ILE A 125 4.27 -38.05 11.39
N GLU A 126 4.31 -38.86 10.33
CA GLU A 126 3.10 -39.53 9.85
C GLU A 126 2.71 -40.73 10.72
N ALA A 127 3.69 -41.49 11.24
CA ALA A 127 3.44 -42.55 12.20
C ALA A 127 2.96 -42.02 13.57
N GLY A 128 3.46 -40.86 14.02
CA GLY A 128 3.04 -40.23 15.28
C GLY A 128 1.70 -39.50 15.19
N SER A 129 1.42 -38.85 14.06
CA SER A 129 0.18 -38.10 13.82
C SER A 129 -1.00 -39.03 13.51
N ALA A 130 -0.79 -40.15 12.81
CA ALA A 130 -1.85 -41.13 12.54
C ALA A 130 -2.27 -41.84 13.84
N LEU A 131 -1.32 -42.28 14.67
CA LEU A 131 -1.61 -42.91 15.96
C LEU A 131 -2.27 -41.96 16.97
N ALA A 132 -1.90 -40.68 16.97
CA ALA A 132 -2.56 -39.68 17.81
C ALA A 132 -4.00 -39.37 17.35
N SER A 133 -4.27 -39.43 16.03
CA SER A 133 -5.61 -39.21 15.48
C SER A 133 -6.54 -40.41 15.74
N GLU A 134 -6.04 -41.65 15.66
CA GLU A 134 -6.81 -42.85 15.98
C GLU A 134 -7.13 -42.98 17.48
N ALA A 135 -6.18 -42.64 18.37
CA ALA A 135 -6.38 -42.72 19.82
C ALA A 135 -7.41 -41.69 20.33
N VAL A 136 -7.53 -40.53 19.69
CA VAL A 136 -8.54 -39.50 20.04
C VAL A 136 -9.92 -39.88 19.50
N GLN A 137 -10.00 -40.61 18.39
CA GLN A 137 -11.27 -41.02 17.78
C GLN A 137 -11.89 -42.25 18.44
N SER A 138 -11.11 -43.06 19.17
CA SER A 138 -11.59 -44.25 19.89
C SER A 138 -12.09 -43.97 21.32
N VAL A 139 -12.07 -42.73 21.81
CA VAL A 139 -12.62 -42.40 23.13
C VAL A 139 -14.15 -42.41 23.06
N PRO A 140 -14.85 -43.36 23.70
CA PRO A 140 -16.30 -43.40 23.67
C PRO A 140 -16.86 -42.20 24.44
N LEU A 141 -17.81 -41.48 23.84
CA LEU A 141 -18.55 -40.40 24.50
C LEU A 141 -19.22 -40.94 25.79
N PRO A 142 -19.02 -40.31 26.96
CA PRO A 142 -19.74 -40.69 28.16
C PRO A 142 -21.22 -40.29 28.04
N GLY A 143 -22.08 -41.30 27.86
CA GLY A 143 -23.47 -41.28 28.34
C GLY A 143 -24.55 -40.81 27.36
N GLU A 144 -25.27 -41.76 26.78
CA GLU A 144 -26.69 -41.59 26.47
C GLU A 144 -27.46 -42.83 26.94
N LYS A 145 -27.79 -42.88 28.24
CA LYS A 145 -28.70 -43.88 28.78
C LYS A 145 -30.12 -43.37 28.56
N GLY A 146 -30.64 -43.62 27.35
CA GLY A 146 -32.05 -43.42 27.01
C GLY A 146 -32.95 -44.15 28.00
N MET A 147 -33.65 -43.37 28.80
CA MET A 147 -34.65 -43.79 29.77
C MET A 147 -35.89 -44.26 28.99
N ARG A 148 -35.92 -45.55 28.64
CA ARG A 148 -37.16 -46.26 28.32
C ARG A 148 -37.74 -46.79 29.63
N GLN A 149 -38.80 -46.16 30.12
CA GLN A 149 -40.01 -46.81 30.63
C GLN A 149 -41.18 -45.87 30.37
#